data_AF-A0A1X1WAY6-F1
#
_entry.id   AF-A0A1X1WAY6-F1
#
_cell.length_a   1.000
_cell.length_b   1.000
_cell.length_c   1.000
_cell.angle_alpha   90.00
_cell.angle_beta   90.00
_cell.angle_gamma   90.00
#
_symmetry.space_group_name_H-M   'P 1'
#
loop_
_entity.id
_entity.type
_entity.pdbx_description
1 polymer ?
#
loop_
_entity_poly.entity_id
_entity_poly.type
_entity_poly.pdbx_seq_one_letter_code
_entity_poly.pdbx_strand_id
1 'polypeptide(L)'
;MPAAIVLAAGALLCAPAAAADTGTFLDELQTNGVWLPDKNADQVIDAGYGVCGELRDGVSVLDEMSRVESLYRFGQGTLFVSAATTHLCPDFAG
;
A
#
# COMPACT_ATOMS: atom_id res chain seq x y z
N MET A 1 -38.27 18.32 29.51
CA MET A 1 -36.93 18.63 28.96
C MET A 1 -35.91 17.98 29.90
N PRO A 2 -34.84 17.28 29.48
CA PRO A 2 -34.44 16.94 28.11
C PRO A 2 -33.93 15.48 27.90
N ALA A 3 -33.64 15.19 26.63
CA ALA A 3 -32.58 14.32 26.09
C ALA A 3 -32.68 12.80 26.27
N ALA A 4 -33.42 12.17 25.35
CA ALA A 4 -33.16 10.79 24.95
C ALA A 4 -31.79 10.72 24.26
N ILE A 5 -30.84 10.05 24.90
CA ILE A 5 -29.51 9.75 24.35
C ILE A 5 -29.71 8.67 23.28
N VAL A 6 -29.73 9.08 22.02
CA VAL A 6 -29.63 8.17 20.89
C VAL A 6 -28.17 7.72 20.82
N LEU A 7 -27.89 6.52 21.33
CA LEU A 7 -26.64 5.84 21.03
C LEU A 7 -26.67 5.48 19.54
N ALA A 8 -26.07 6.35 18.73
CA ALA A 8 -25.68 6.00 17.38
C ALA A 8 -24.56 4.95 17.47
N ALA A 9 -24.95 3.68 17.62
CA ALA A 9 -24.08 2.55 17.33
C ALA A 9 -23.84 2.58 15.82
N GLY A 10 -22.87 3.38 15.40
CA GLY A 10 -22.31 3.30 14.07
C GLY A 10 -21.82 1.86 13.91
N ALA A 11 -22.56 1.08 13.12
CA ALA A 11 -22.00 -0.11 12.54
C ALA A 11 -20.78 0.36 11.75
N LEU A 12 -19.59 0.25 12.36
CA LEU A 12 -18.37 -0.03 11.63
C LEU A 12 -18.68 -1.32 10.88
N LEU A 13 -19.33 -1.16 9.72
CA LEU A 13 -19.33 -2.13 8.67
C LEU A 13 -17.87 -2.54 8.59
N CYS A 14 -17.60 -3.81 8.88
CA CYS A 14 -16.42 -4.45 8.36
C CYS A 14 -16.49 -4.21 6.86
N ALA A 15 -15.89 -3.10 6.40
CA ALA A 15 -15.35 -3.07 5.07
C ALA A 15 -14.55 -4.37 5.01
N PRO A 16 -14.80 -5.23 4.00
CA PRO A 16 -13.89 -6.33 3.82
C PRO A 16 -12.52 -5.66 3.83
N ALA A 17 -11.62 -6.09 4.70
CA ALA A 17 -10.22 -5.83 4.44
C ALA A 17 -10.07 -6.37 3.02
N ALA A 18 -10.02 -5.48 2.02
CA ALA A 18 -9.71 -5.85 0.67
C ALA A 18 -8.36 -6.51 0.84
N ALA A 19 -8.37 -7.84 0.84
CA ALA A 19 -7.25 -8.62 1.28
C ALA A 19 -6.11 -8.19 0.38
N ALA A 20 -5.02 -7.70 0.96
CA ALA A 20 -3.88 -7.25 0.17
C ALA A 20 -3.57 -8.29 -0.92
N ASP A 21 -3.76 -7.90 -2.16
CA ASP A 21 -3.81 -8.81 -3.29
C ASP A 21 -2.40 -8.93 -3.88
N THR A 22 -1.54 -9.63 -3.13
CA THR A 22 -0.11 -9.81 -3.44
C THR A 22 0.11 -10.42 -4.81
N GLY A 23 -0.81 -11.27 -5.27
CA GLY A 23 -0.77 -11.85 -6.62
C GLY A 23 -0.90 -10.77 -7.70
N THR A 24 -1.91 -9.90 -7.59
CA THR A 24 -2.11 -8.80 -8.55
C THR A 24 -1.02 -7.75 -8.48
N PHE A 25 -0.46 -7.50 -7.28
CA PHE A 25 0.71 -6.64 -7.12
C PHE A 25 1.91 -7.15 -7.92
N LEU A 26 2.26 -8.44 -7.77
CA LEU A 26 3.38 -9.03 -8.51
C LEU A 26 3.11 -9.12 -10.01
N ASP A 27 1.86 -9.40 -10.41
CA ASP A 27 1.46 -9.44 -11.82
C ASP A 27 1.59 -8.07 -12.50
N GLU A 28 1.14 -6.99 -11.85
CA GLU A 28 1.30 -5.62 -12.33
C GLU A 28 2.77 -5.22 -12.44
N LEU A 29 3.57 -5.53 -11.42
CA LEU A 29 5.02 -5.29 -11.44
C LEU A 29 5.69 -6.00 -12.62
N GLN A 30 5.38 -7.29 -12.80
CA GLN A 30 5.93 -8.08 -13.89
C GLN A 30 5.46 -7.57 -15.26
N THR A 31 4.19 -7.22 -15.41
CA THR A 31 3.60 -6.67 -16.64
C THR A 31 4.25 -5.35 -17.06
N ASN A 32 4.58 -4.50 -16.08
CA ASN A 32 5.22 -3.21 -16.33
C ASN A 32 6.75 -3.28 -16.40
N GLY A 33 7.36 -4.46 -16.23
CA GLY A 33 8.83 -4.61 -16.20
C GLY A 33 9.48 -3.98 -14.97
N VAL A 34 8.71 -3.82 -13.90
CA VAL A 34 9.14 -3.26 -12.62
C VAL A 34 9.50 -4.40 -11.70
N TRP A 35 10.77 -4.56 -11.38
CA TRP A 35 11.19 -5.56 -10.39
C TRP A 35 12.35 -5.02 -9.56
N LEU A 36 12.32 -5.28 -8.25
CA LEU A 36 13.42 -4.87 -7.38
C LEU A 36 14.67 -5.72 -7.70
N PRO A 37 15.83 -5.10 -7.95
CA PRO A 37 17.05 -5.83 -8.28
C PRO A 37 17.45 -6.78 -7.16
N ASP A 38 17.90 -7.98 -7.54
CA ASP A 38 18.36 -9.03 -6.62
C ASP A 38 17.32 -9.49 -5.57
N LYS A 39 16.02 -9.26 -5.82
CA LYS A 39 14.93 -9.66 -4.93
C LYS A 39 14.07 -10.77 -5.52
N ASN A 40 13.61 -11.66 -4.64
CA ASN A 40 12.58 -12.65 -4.97
C ASN A 40 11.17 -12.09 -4.68
N ALA A 41 10.13 -12.82 -5.09
CA ALA A 41 8.74 -12.40 -4.95
C ALA A 41 8.37 -12.05 -3.49
N ASP A 42 8.76 -12.87 -2.51
CA ASP A 42 8.48 -12.62 -1.10
C ASP A 42 9.12 -11.32 -0.60
N GLN A 43 10.36 -11.04 -0.98
CA GLN A 43 11.03 -9.79 -0.61
C GLN A 43 10.45 -8.57 -1.33
N VAL A 44 9.92 -8.74 -2.54
CA VAL A 44 9.22 -7.69 -3.28
C VAL A 44 7.88 -7.36 -2.61
N ILE A 45 7.15 -8.38 -2.17
CA ILE A 45 5.92 -8.22 -1.37
C ILE A 45 6.23 -7.50 -0.05
N ASP A 46 7.25 -7.95 0.69
CA ASP A 46 7.66 -7.33 1.95
C ASP A 46 8.02 -5.84 1.78
N ALA A 47 8.78 -5.52 0.73
CA ALA A 47 9.07 -4.14 0.36
C ALA A 47 7.81 -3.33 0.06
N GLY A 48 6.81 -3.92 -0.61
CA GLY A 48 5.53 -3.29 -0.90
C GLY A 48 4.71 -3.01 0.37
N TYR A 49 4.73 -3.92 1.36
CA TYR A 49 4.13 -3.63 2.67
C TYR A 49 4.91 -2.56 3.45
N GLY A 50 6.23 -2.47 3.26
CA GLY A 50 7.05 -1.39 3.81
C GLY A 50 6.59 -0.01 3.34
N VAL A 51 6.22 0.12 2.06
CA VAL A 51 5.60 1.34 1.51
C VAL A 51 4.31 1.68 2.26
N CYS A 52 3.42 0.70 2.46
CA CYS A 52 2.18 0.92 3.22
C CYS A 52 2.45 1.39 4.66
N GLY A 53 3.48 0.85 5.30
CA GLY A 53 3.92 1.25 6.64
C GLY A 53 4.28 2.72 6.70
N GLU A 54 5.17 3.17 5.81
CA GLU A 54 5.67 4.54 5.81
C GLU A 54 4.61 5.57 5.47
N LEU A 55 3.75 5.25 4.51
CA LEU A 55 2.62 6.12 4.18
C LEU A 55 1.68 6.27 5.38
N ARG A 56 1.46 5.19 6.15
CA ARG A 56 0.65 5.23 7.37
C ARG A 56 1.32 5.98 8.51
N ASP A 57 2.65 6.00 8.56
CA ASP A 57 3.44 6.84 9.46
C ASP A 57 3.47 8.32 9.04
N GLY A 58 2.85 8.67 7.90
CA GLY A 58 2.67 10.04 7.43
C GLY A 58 3.73 10.52 6.43
N VAL A 59 4.56 9.61 5.90
CA VAL A 59 5.47 9.90 4.80
C VAL A 59 4.65 10.26 3.55
N SER A 60 5.05 11.33 2.87
CA SER A 60 4.41 11.73 1.62
C SER A 60 4.75 10.74 0.50
N VAL A 61 3.80 10.44 -0.38
CA VAL A 61 4.02 9.49 -1.49
C VAL A 61 5.25 9.88 -2.34
N LEU A 62 5.48 11.18 -2.57
CA LEU A 62 6.66 11.66 -3.32
C LEU A 62 8.00 11.38 -2.61
N ASP A 63 8.04 11.51 -1.28
CA ASP A 63 9.21 11.14 -0.48
C ASP A 63 9.42 9.63 -0.53
N GLU A 64 8.34 8.85 -0.44
CA GLU A 64 8.41 7.39 -0.48
C GLU A 64 8.89 6.87 -1.85
N MET A 65 8.43 7.48 -2.95
CA MET A 65 8.93 7.19 -4.29
C MET A 65 10.46 7.40 -4.37
N SER A 66 10.93 8.58 -3.94
CA SER A 66 12.36 8.93 -3.96
C SER A 66 13.18 8.00 -3.06
N ARG A 67 12.62 7.61 -1.92
CA ARG A 67 13.25 6.70 -0.95
C ARG A 67 13.39 5.30 -1.53
N VAL A 68 12.33 4.76 -2.13
CA VAL A 68 12.30 3.43 -2.76
C VAL A 68 13.29 3.38 -3.93
N GLU A 69 13.32 4.41 -4.78
CA GLU A 69 14.31 4.50 -5.86
C GLU A 69 15.75 4.52 -5.35
N SER A 70 16.01 5.26 -4.27
CA SER A 70 17.33 5.35 -3.63
C SER A 70 17.73 4.04 -2.95
N LEU A 71 16.81 3.42 -2.20
CA LEU A 71 17.02 2.20 -1.42
C LEU A 71 17.35 1.01 -2.31
N TYR A 72 16.61 0.87 -3.41
CA TYR A 72 16.76 -0.27 -4.33
C TYR A 72 17.55 0.09 -5.60
N ARG A 73 18.03 1.33 -5.73
CA ARG A 73 18.78 1.85 -6.89
C ARG A 73 18.13 1.53 -8.23
N PHE A 74 16.84 1.80 -8.35
CA PHE A 74 16.07 1.55 -9.57
C PHE A 74 15.18 2.76 -9.89
N GLY A 75 14.97 3.06 -11.18
CA GLY A 75 14.24 4.25 -11.63
C GLY A 75 12.74 4.05 -11.83
N GLN A 76 12.14 3.10 -11.11
CA GLN A 76 10.72 2.72 -11.26
C GLN A 76 9.98 2.75 -9.91
N GLY A 77 10.48 3.51 -8.94
CA GLY A 77 9.89 3.60 -7.60
C GLY A 77 8.47 4.16 -7.61
N THR A 78 8.14 5.05 -8.55
CA THR A 78 6.78 5.56 -8.76
C THR A 78 5.77 4.45 -9.05
N LEU A 79 6.09 3.54 -9.98
CA LEU A 79 5.21 2.44 -10.33
C LEU A 79 5.15 1.40 -9.20
N PHE A 80 6.27 1.17 -8.53
CA PHE A 80 6.32 0.27 -7.38
C PHE A 80 5.43 0.76 -6.24
N VAL A 81 5.57 2.03 -5.85
CA VAL A 81 4.78 2.66 -4.79
C VAL A 81 3.30 2.69 -5.20
N SER A 82 2.99 3.05 -6.45
CA SER A 82 1.61 3.06 -6.95
C SER A 82 0.96 1.66 -6.92
N ALA A 83 1.69 0.62 -7.32
CA ALA A 83 1.19 -0.75 -7.27
C ALA A 83 1.01 -1.21 -5.81
N ALA A 84 1.97 -0.89 -4.94
CA ALA A 84 1.87 -1.21 -3.52
C ALA A 84 0.65 -0.52 -2.88
N THR A 85 0.44 0.78 -3.13
CA THR A 85 -0.73 1.49 -2.59
C THR A 85 -2.05 0.96 -3.12
N THR A 86 -2.10 0.56 -4.39
CA THR A 86 -3.33 0.07 -5.03
C THR A 86 -3.70 -1.34 -4.58
N HIS A 87 -2.71 -2.23 -4.48
CA HIS A 87 -2.96 -3.67 -4.28
C HIS A 87 -2.69 -4.15 -2.86
N LEU A 88 -1.78 -3.49 -2.13
CA LEU A 88 -1.33 -3.94 -0.80
C LEU A 88 -1.80 -3.05 0.35
N CYS A 89 -2.09 -1.77 0.09
CA CYS A 89 -2.47 -0.81 1.12
C CYS A 89 -3.99 -0.51 1.11
N PRO A 90 -4.84 -1.33 1.76
CA PRO A 90 -6.29 -1.15 1.73
C PRO A 90 -6.77 0.17 2.35
N ASP A 91 -6.00 0.76 3.28
CA ASP A 91 -6.27 2.08 3.86
C ASP A 91 -6.08 3.25 2.86
N PHE A 92 -5.29 3.04 1.81
CA PHE A 92 -4.96 4.06 0.81
C PHE A 92 -5.64 3.82 -0.55
N ALA A 93 -6.26 2.65 -0.73
CA ALA A 93 -7.01 2.29 -1.93
C ALA A 93 -8.44 2.89 -1.97
N GLY A 94 -8.73 3.91 -1.15
CA GLY A 94 -10.05 4.53 -0.98
C GLY A 94 -10.12 5.99 -1.43
#